data_AF-A0A7I8MKR6-F1
#
_entry.id   AF-A0A7I8MKR6-F1
#
_cell.length_a   1.000
_cell.length_b   1.000
_cell.length_c   1.000
_cell.angle_alpha   90.00
_cell.angle_beta   90.00
_cell.angle_gamma   90.00
#
_symmetry.space_group_name_H-M   'P 1'
#
loop_
_entity.id
_entity.type
_entity.pdbx_description
1 polymer ?
#
loop_
_entity_poly.entity_id
_entity_poly.type
_entity_poly.pdbx_seq_one_letter_code
_entity_poly.pdbx_strand_id
1 'polypeptide(L)'
;MQARGPTLRQAQARRANGPTGKRAHGRTGVPFDSLCPLPSTGSGQAGQAGPRANGTMKTPEQKIPDLKAIYRDYDAAVEGFKQKAVCRPGCAYCCTHYGTVDMTTLEGFVIRKHLASTDLSKKVRFQKRIKRNRRAKERGKTDICPFLSESQHCSIYAIRPFSCRQLYSLRDCDGNGPTVHRQAVELARSTVTRLQRLDDTGYSGHMSFILELLNQKAFRRLYVSGGVDPQRVAVFGKRHGIVINRWIAGDR
;
A
#
# COMPACT_ATOMS: atom_id res chain seq x y z
N MET A 1 -13.75 61.76 26.71
CA MET A 1 -14.70 60.64 26.93
C MET A 1 -13.97 59.34 26.61
N GLN A 2 -13.81 58.48 27.61
CA GLN A 2 -12.93 57.31 27.58
C GLN A 2 -13.62 56.13 26.86
N ALA A 3 -13.00 55.60 25.81
CA ALA A 3 -13.44 54.38 25.15
C ALA A 3 -12.91 53.15 25.92
N ARG A 4 -13.81 52.43 26.61
CA ARG A 4 -13.52 51.13 27.22
C ARG A 4 -13.80 50.03 26.19
N GLY A 5 -12.76 49.41 25.66
CA GLY A 5 -12.87 48.20 24.84
C GLY A 5 -13.22 46.97 25.70
N PRO A 6 -13.99 46.00 25.18
CA PRO A 6 -14.36 44.81 25.95
C PRO A 6 -13.19 43.83 26.07
N THR A 7 -13.14 43.21 27.24
CA THR A 7 -12.09 42.35 27.78
C THR A 7 -12.05 40.95 27.15
N LEU A 8 -10.85 40.34 27.23
CA LEU A 8 -10.38 39.06 26.69
C LEU A 8 -11.12 37.77 27.16
N ARG A 9 -12.39 37.86 27.59
CA ARG A 9 -13.15 36.74 28.17
C ARG A 9 -14.49 36.43 27.47
N GLN A 10 -14.64 36.81 26.20
CA GLN A 10 -15.83 36.49 25.38
C GLN A 10 -15.51 35.75 24.06
N ALA A 11 -14.35 35.10 23.95
CA ALA A 11 -13.98 34.29 22.78
C ALA A 11 -14.34 32.78 22.91
N GLN A 12 -15.05 32.37 23.96
CA GLN A 12 -15.36 30.96 24.23
C GLN A 12 -16.83 30.75 24.59
N ALA A 13 -17.76 31.02 23.68
CA ALA A 13 -19.13 30.46 23.72
C ALA A 13 -19.94 30.83 22.47
N ARG A 14 -19.59 30.28 21.30
CA ARG A 14 -20.58 30.03 20.24
C ARG A 14 -20.34 28.65 19.66
N ARG A 15 -20.92 27.67 20.36
CA ARG A 15 -21.12 26.31 19.90
C ARG A 15 -22.09 26.30 18.71
N ALA A 16 -21.85 25.30 17.87
CA ALA A 16 -22.87 24.45 17.25
C ALA A 16 -23.92 25.14 16.37
N ASN A 17 -23.68 25.08 15.05
CA ASN A 17 -24.61 24.44 14.11
C ASN A 17 -23.96 24.41 12.72
N GLY A 18 -23.31 23.29 12.40
CA GLY A 18 -22.87 22.98 11.04
C GLY A 18 -23.89 22.02 10.39
N PRO A 19 -24.27 22.22 9.12
CA PRO A 19 -25.34 21.46 8.50
C PRO A 19 -24.93 20.00 8.33
N THR A 20 -25.84 19.10 8.71
CA THR A 20 -25.83 17.66 8.49
C THR A 20 -25.95 17.34 6.99
N GLY A 21 -24.88 17.60 6.24
CA GLY A 21 -24.73 17.20 4.85
C GLY A 21 -24.13 15.80 4.77
N LYS A 22 -24.95 14.79 4.47
CA LYS A 22 -24.51 13.47 3.98
C LYS A 22 -23.57 13.68 2.79
N ARG A 23 -22.25 13.63 3.00
CA ARG A 23 -21.29 13.63 1.88
C ARG A 23 -21.18 12.21 1.34
N ALA A 24 -21.84 12.01 0.21
CA ALA A 24 -21.67 10.85 -0.66
C ALA A 24 -20.17 10.56 -0.83
N HIS A 25 -19.76 9.35 -0.47
CA HIS A 25 -18.42 8.85 -0.72
C HIS A 25 -18.23 8.67 -2.23
N GLY A 26 -17.75 9.73 -2.89
CA GLY A 26 -17.30 9.67 -4.28
C GLY A 26 -16.11 8.72 -4.38
N ARG A 27 -16.37 7.48 -4.80
CA ARG A 27 -15.34 6.50 -5.17
C ARG A 27 -14.53 7.06 -6.35
N THR A 28 -13.42 7.72 -6.06
CA THR A 28 -12.54 8.35 -7.06
C THR A 28 -11.09 7.91 -6.88
N GLY A 29 -10.93 6.61 -6.66
CA GLY A 29 -9.73 5.87 -7.01
C GLY A 29 -10.20 4.61 -7.72
N VAL A 30 -9.53 4.21 -8.80
CA VAL A 30 -9.71 2.86 -9.37
C VAL A 30 -9.42 1.90 -8.20
N PRO A 31 -10.41 1.16 -7.68
CA PRO A 31 -10.16 0.20 -6.61
C PRO A 31 -9.02 -0.73 -7.06
N PHE A 32 -8.16 -1.18 -6.15
CA PHE A 32 -7.17 -2.19 -6.50
C PHE A 32 -7.85 -3.45 -7.11
N ASP A 33 -9.10 -3.72 -6.75
CA ASP A 33 -9.98 -4.73 -7.36
C ASP A 33 -10.22 -4.52 -8.87
N SER A 34 -10.03 -3.32 -9.41
CA SER A 34 -10.10 -3.02 -10.85
C SER A 34 -8.71 -2.95 -11.52
N LEU A 35 -7.65 -3.21 -10.76
CA LEU A 35 -6.27 -3.40 -11.24
C LEU A 35 -5.85 -4.89 -11.14
N CYS A 36 -6.49 -5.68 -10.27
CA CYS A 36 -6.40 -7.13 -10.19
C CYS A 36 -7.82 -7.71 -10.30
N PRO A 37 -8.22 -8.33 -11.43
CA PRO A 37 -9.47 -9.06 -11.46
C PRO A 37 -9.41 -10.19 -10.43
N LEU A 38 -10.23 -10.11 -9.39
CA LEU A 38 -10.52 -11.28 -8.58
C LEU A 38 -11.22 -12.29 -9.48
N PRO A 39 -10.85 -13.58 -9.47
CA PRO A 39 -11.60 -14.58 -10.20
C PRO A 39 -13.04 -14.59 -9.69
N SER A 40 -13.99 -14.42 -10.61
CA SER A 40 -15.41 -14.65 -10.36
C SER A 40 -15.57 -16.03 -9.74
N THR A 41 -16.39 -16.13 -8.71
CA THR A 41 -16.71 -17.37 -7.97
C THR A 41 -17.26 -18.44 -8.92
N GLY A 42 -16.37 -19.16 -9.59
CA GLY A 42 -16.60 -20.43 -10.24
C GLY A 42 -16.18 -21.51 -9.27
N SER A 43 -17.07 -22.46 -9.03
CA SER A 43 -16.82 -23.71 -8.31
C SER A 43 -15.75 -24.54 -9.05
N GLY A 44 -14.48 -24.17 -8.89
CA GLY A 44 -13.32 -24.88 -9.40
C GLY A 44 -12.69 -25.72 -8.30
N GLN A 45 -12.62 -27.03 -8.52
CA GLN A 45 -12.03 -28.02 -7.63
C GLN A 45 -10.59 -27.65 -7.24
N ALA A 46 -10.22 -27.94 -6.00
CA ALA A 46 -8.88 -27.74 -5.45
C ALA A 46 -7.84 -28.59 -6.21
N GLY A 47 -7.22 -28.01 -7.24
CA GLY A 47 -6.08 -28.59 -7.93
C GLY A 47 -4.87 -28.64 -6.99
N GLN A 48 -4.43 -29.84 -6.65
CA GLN A 48 -3.21 -30.08 -5.89
C GLN A 48 -2.02 -29.53 -6.68
N ALA A 49 -1.33 -28.54 -6.11
CA ALA A 49 -0.06 -28.05 -6.66
C ALA A 49 1.02 -29.11 -6.39
N GLY A 50 1.23 -29.99 -7.37
CA GLY A 50 2.36 -30.92 -7.37
C GLY A 50 3.72 -30.18 -7.45
N PRO A 51 4.81 -30.79 -6.95
CA PRO A 51 6.13 -30.18 -6.93
C PRO A 51 6.68 -30.08 -8.36
N ARG A 52 6.92 -28.86 -8.85
CA ARG A 52 7.68 -28.66 -10.09
C ARG A 52 9.19 -28.79 -9.84
N ALA A 53 9.87 -29.38 -10.81
CA ALA A 53 11.27 -29.78 -10.78
C ALA A 53 12.29 -28.62 -10.73
N ASN A 54 13.31 -28.82 -9.89
CA ASN A 54 14.73 -28.43 -9.99
C ASN A 54 15.14 -27.20 -10.84
N GLY A 55 14.66 -26.03 -10.45
CA GLY A 55 15.41 -24.77 -10.61
C GLY A 55 15.59 -24.15 -9.23
N THR A 56 16.80 -23.75 -8.85
CA THR A 56 17.06 -23.08 -7.57
C THR A 56 16.25 -21.78 -7.52
N MET A 57 15.11 -21.77 -6.83
CA MET A 57 14.25 -20.59 -6.73
C MET A 57 15.03 -19.44 -6.09
N LYS A 58 15.04 -18.27 -6.75
CA LYS A 58 15.70 -17.07 -6.21
C LYS A 58 15.12 -16.72 -4.83
N THR A 59 15.99 -16.41 -3.88
CA THR A 59 15.57 -15.87 -2.59
C THR A 59 15.02 -14.44 -2.76
N PRO A 60 14.20 -13.93 -1.81
CA PRO A 60 13.74 -12.55 -1.85
C PRO A 60 14.90 -11.54 -1.97
N GLU A 61 16.02 -11.76 -1.28
CA GLU A 61 17.22 -10.94 -1.41
C GLU A 61 17.75 -10.87 -2.85
N GLN A 62 17.82 -12.01 -3.53
CA GLN A 62 18.29 -12.09 -4.93
C GLN A 62 17.33 -11.40 -5.91
N LYS A 63 16.05 -11.24 -5.53
CA LYS A 63 15.02 -10.58 -6.34
C LYS A 63 15.00 -9.04 -6.18
N ILE A 64 15.68 -8.48 -5.17
CA ILE A 64 15.68 -7.01 -4.91
C ILE A 64 16.23 -6.18 -6.09
N PRO A 65 17.33 -6.57 -6.78
CA PRO A 65 17.81 -5.82 -7.95
C PRO A 65 16.76 -5.75 -9.07
N ASP A 66 16.09 -6.88 -9.34
CA ASP A 66 15.03 -6.98 -10.35
C ASP A 66 13.81 -6.13 -9.96
N LEU A 67 13.44 -6.10 -8.68
CA LEU A 67 12.39 -5.22 -8.14
C LEU A 67 12.71 -3.75 -8.44
N LYS A 68 13.95 -3.33 -8.18
CA LYS A 68 14.40 -1.96 -8.44
C LYS A 68 14.42 -1.65 -9.94
N ALA A 69 14.77 -2.62 -10.78
CA ALA A 69 14.72 -2.47 -12.23
C ALA A 69 13.28 -2.21 -12.71
N ILE A 70 12.31 -3.02 -12.25
CA ILE A 70 10.89 -2.82 -12.55
C ILE A 70 10.42 -1.40 -12.16
N TYR A 71 10.86 -0.89 -11.01
CA TYR A 71 10.55 0.49 -10.59
C TYR A 71 11.16 1.54 -11.51
N ARG A 72 12.44 1.38 -11.90
CA ARG A 72 13.10 2.32 -12.81
C ARG A 72 12.42 2.35 -14.17
N ASP A 73 12.05 1.19 -14.70
CA ASP A 73 11.34 1.08 -15.98
C ASP A 73 10.01 1.83 -15.94
N TYR A 74 9.23 1.64 -14.87
CA TYR A 74 7.98 2.36 -14.69
C TYR A 74 8.20 3.86 -14.56
N ASP A 75 9.15 4.28 -13.71
CA ASP A 75 9.44 5.70 -13.49
C ASP A 75 9.86 6.39 -14.80
N ALA A 76 10.73 5.75 -15.60
CA ALA A 76 11.13 6.24 -16.92
C ALA A 76 9.94 6.34 -17.89
N ALA A 77 9.07 5.32 -17.93
CA ALA A 77 7.91 5.30 -18.81
C ALA A 77 6.85 6.36 -18.48
N VAL A 78 6.79 6.83 -17.23
CA VAL A 78 5.80 7.85 -16.80
C VAL A 78 6.39 9.22 -16.53
N GLU A 79 7.68 9.43 -16.78
CA GLU A 79 8.38 10.68 -16.45
C GLU A 79 7.71 11.89 -17.11
N GLY A 80 7.42 11.82 -18.41
CA GLY A 80 6.71 12.89 -19.13
C GLY A 80 5.30 13.18 -18.61
N PHE A 81 4.63 12.19 -18.01
CA PHE A 81 3.33 12.39 -17.37
C PHE A 81 3.44 13.08 -16.02
N LYS A 82 4.47 12.73 -15.23
CA LYS A 82 4.70 13.28 -13.89
C LYS A 82 5.16 14.74 -13.90
N GLN A 83 5.77 15.22 -14.98
CA GLN A 83 6.12 16.64 -15.14
C GLN A 83 4.91 17.58 -15.03
N LYS A 84 3.70 17.10 -15.35
CA LYS A 84 2.45 17.86 -15.23
C LYS A 84 1.77 17.70 -13.87
N ALA A 85 2.37 16.97 -12.94
CA ALA A 85 1.76 16.71 -11.64
C ALA A 85 1.89 17.92 -10.71
N VAL A 86 0.85 18.21 -9.94
CA VAL A 86 0.87 19.23 -8.87
C VAL A 86 1.54 18.72 -7.58
N CYS A 87 1.84 17.41 -7.51
CA CYS A 87 2.43 16.78 -6.35
C CYS A 87 3.88 17.21 -6.14
N ARG A 88 4.19 17.73 -4.96
CA ARG A 88 5.54 18.16 -4.54
C ARG A 88 5.93 17.55 -3.20
N PRO A 89 7.22 17.57 -2.81
CA PRO A 89 7.64 17.22 -1.45
C PRO A 89 6.78 17.94 -0.40
N GLY A 90 6.34 17.22 0.63
CA GLY A 90 5.36 17.71 1.62
C GLY A 90 3.88 17.50 1.25
N CYS A 91 3.56 17.07 0.03
CA CYS A 91 2.19 16.64 -0.30
C CYS A 91 1.85 15.32 0.42
N ALA A 92 0.98 15.40 1.43
CA ALA A 92 0.59 14.24 2.25
C ALA A 92 -0.81 13.67 1.93
N TYR A 93 -1.50 14.17 0.90
CA TYR A 93 -2.90 13.80 0.62
C TYR A 93 -3.09 12.27 0.49
N CYS A 94 -2.26 11.61 -0.31
CA CYS A 94 -2.34 10.15 -0.46
C CYS A 94 -2.03 9.41 0.84
N CYS A 95 -1.13 9.96 1.67
CA CYS A 95 -0.79 9.37 2.97
C CYS A 95 -1.92 9.52 4.00
N THR A 96 -2.86 10.45 3.82
CA THR A 96 -3.95 10.72 4.78
C THR A 96 -5.31 10.21 4.30
N HIS A 97 -5.56 10.16 2.99
CA HIS A 97 -6.89 9.90 2.42
C HIS A 97 -6.99 8.64 1.54
N TYR A 98 -5.91 8.18 0.90
CA TYR A 98 -6.00 7.08 -0.08
C TYR A 98 -6.37 5.74 0.56
N GLY A 99 -5.79 5.43 1.72
CA GLY A 99 -6.25 4.34 2.60
C GLY A 99 -6.09 2.90 2.12
N THR A 100 -5.74 2.66 0.85
CA THR A 100 -5.55 1.31 0.29
C THR A 100 -4.18 1.20 -0.34
N VAL A 101 -3.18 0.86 0.47
CA VAL A 101 -1.80 0.67 0.00
C VAL A 101 -1.52 -0.82 -0.06
N ASP A 102 -1.71 -1.41 -1.23
CA ASP A 102 -1.39 -2.83 -1.46
C ASP A 102 0.06 -3.00 -1.91
N MET A 103 0.64 -4.14 -1.60
CA MET A 103 2.02 -4.44 -1.96
C MET A 103 2.25 -5.95 -2.04
N THR A 104 3.30 -6.34 -2.74
CA THR A 104 3.83 -7.71 -2.75
C THR A 104 4.56 -8.02 -1.44
N THR A 105 4.80 -9.31 -1.19
CA THR A 105 5.57 -9.75 -0.02
C THR A 105 7.03 -9.34 -0.16
N LEU A 106 7.55 -9.28 -1.39
CA LEU A 106 8.90 -8.78 -1.69
C LEU A 106 9.07 -7.31 -1.31
N GLU A 107 8.08 -6.45 -1.61
CA GLU A 107 8.08 -5.05 -1.17
C GLU A 107 8.03 -4.93 0.35
N GLY A 108 7.14 -5.70 0.99
CA GLY A 108 7.06 -5.78 2.44
C GLY A 108 8.35 -6.25 3.08
N PHE A 109 9.07 -7.15 2.42
CA PHE A 109 10.36 -7.66 2.86
C PHE A 109 11.42 -6.55 2.89
N VAL A 110 11.50 -5.74 1.83
CA VAL A 110 12.39 -4.56 1.78
C VAL A 110 12.05 -3.56 2.89
N ILE A 111 10.76 -3.24 3.08
CA ILE A 111 10.31 -2.33 4.15
C ILE A 111 10.69 -2.89 5.52
N ARG A 112 10.42 -4.17 5.78
CA ARG A 112 10.75 -4.80 7.06
C ARG A 112 12.26 -4.78 7.32
N LYS A 113 13.10 -5.02 6.31
CA LYS A 113 14.56 -4.93 6.44
C LYS A 113 14.99 -3.52 6.85
N HIS A 114 14.43 -2.49 6.22
CA HIS A 114 14.67 -1.10 6.61
C HIS A 114 14.22 -0.79 8.04
N LEU A 115 13.02 -1.24 8.45
CA LEU A 115 12.55 -1.07 9.83
C LEU A 115 13.38 -1.85 10.86
N ALA A 116 14.05 -2.93 10.45
CA ALA A 116 14.96 -3.66 11.30
C ALA A 116 16.29 -2.92 11.51
N SER A 117 16.71 -2.09 10.54
CA SER A 117 17.92 -1.26 10.63
C SER A 117 17.70 0.12 11.27
N THR A 118 16.46 0.53 11.52
CA THR A 118 16.18 1.79 12.27
C THR A 118 16.38 1.62 13.77
N ASP A 119 16.59 2.73 14.47
CA ASP A 119 16.67 2.75 15.93
C ASP A 119 15.40 2.17 16.59
N LEU A 120 15.57 1.66 17.82
CA LEU A 120 14.52 0.95 18.55
C LEU A 120 13.28 1.84 18.76
N SER A 121 13.46 3.13 19.03
CA SER A 121 12.36 4.06 19.27
C SER A 121 11.48 4.26 18.03
N LYS A 122 12.10 4.49 16.86
CA LYS A 122 11.41 4.59 15.58
C LYS A 122 10.74 3.27 15.21
N LYS A 123 11.43 2.15 15.42
CA LYS A 123 10.87 0.81 15.17
C LYS A 123 9.60 0.56 15.97
N VAL A 124 9.60 0.83 17.28
CA VAL A 124 8.42 0.70 18.15
C VAL A 124 7.30 1.64 17.69
N ARG A 125 7.63 2.89 17.34
CA ARG A 125 6.66 3.87 16.81
C ARG A 125 6.00 3.36 15.53
N PHE A 126 6.77 2.88 14.55
CA PHE A 126 6.24 2.33 13.31
C PHE A 126 5.38 1.09 13.56
N GLN A 127 5.81 0.17 14.42
CA GLN A 127 5.04 -1.03 14.77
C GLN A 127 3.67 -0.67 15.38
N LYS A 128 3.61 0.30 16.29
CA LYS A 128 2.35 0.78 16.86
C LYS A 128 1.42 1.36 15.77
N ARG A 129 1.97 2.16 14.86
CA ARG A 129 1.20 2.77 13.76
C ARG A 129 0.72 1.75 12.73
N ILE A 130 1.57 0.79 12.36
CA ILE A 130 1.19 -0.32 11.46
C ILE A 130 0.05 -1.13 12.09
N LYS A 131 0.14 -1.46 13.39
CA LYS A 131 -0.93 -2.17 14.11
C LYS A 131 -2.24 -1.39 14.15
N ARG A 132 -2.18 -0.07 14.35
CA ARG A 132 -3.37 0.80 14.32
C ARG A 132 -4.01 0.81 12.92
N ASN A 133 -3.20 1.02 11.89
CA ASN A 133 -3.65 1.04 10.50
C ASN A 133 -4.26 -0.32 10.09
N ARG A 134 -3.66 -1.43 10.52
CA ARG A 134 -4.24 -2.79 10.36
C ARG A 134 -5.64 -2.90 10.95
N ARG A 135 -5.81 -2.52 12.22
CA ARG A 135 -7.11 -2.53 12.92
C ARG A 135 -8.15 -1.61 12.31
N ALA A 136 -7.72 -0.50 11.69
CA ALA A 136 -8.61 0.36 10.93
C ALA A 136 -9.09 -0.34 9.66
N LYS A 137 -8.16 -0.95 8.89
CA LYS A 137 -8.48 -1.70 7.67
C LYS A 137 -9.37 -2.92 7.94
N GLU A 138 -9.12 -3.66 9.02
CA GLU A 138 -9.98 -4.77 9.50
C GLU A 138 -11.42 -4.31 9.77
N ARG A 139 -11.61 -3.04 10.15
CA ARG A 139 -12.94 -2.42 10.36
C ARG A 139 -13.48 -1.70 9.12
N GLY A 140 -12.86 -1.87 7.96
CA GLY A 140 -13.24 -1.19 6.72
C GLY A 140 -13.00 0.32 6.73
N LYS A 141 -12.18 0.84 7.65
CA LYS A 141 -11.88 2.27 7.79
C LYS A 141 -10.53 2.62 7.19
N THR A 142 -10.45 3.79 6.57
CA THR A 142 -9.17 4.42 6.21
C THR A 142 -8.50 5.00 7.46
N ASP A 143 -7.19 4.82 7.57
CA ASP A 143 -6.35 5.48 8.58
C ASP A 143 -5.13 6.09 7.89
N ILE A 144 -4.50 7.04 8.56
CA ILE A 144 -3.27 7.69 8.12
C ILE A 144 -2.17 6.64 7.94
N CYS A 145 -1.39 6.79 6.87
CA CYS A 145 -0.25 5.95 6.56
C CYS A 145 0.69 5.83 7.77
N PRO A 146 1.13 4.61 8.14
CA PRO A 146 2.05 4.40 9.25
C PRO A 146 3.41 5.08 9.11
N PHE A 147 3.78 5.48 7.89
CA PHE A 147 5.08 6.06 7.58
C PHE A 147 5.03 7.58 7.33
N LEU A 148 3.89 8.25 7.54
CA LEU A 148 3.81 9.71 7.43
C LEU A 148 4.51 10.38 8.62
N SER A 149 5.51 11.23 8.41
CA SER A 149 6.14 12.02 9.47
C SER A 149 5.24 13.19 9.89
N GLU A 150 5.59 13.82 11.02
CA GLU A 150 4.94 15.06 11.47
C GLU A 150 5.19 16.22 10.50
N SER A 151 6.34 16.23 9.83
CA SER A 151 6.68 17.18 8.77
C SER A 151 5.98 16.91 7.44
N GLN A 152 4.94 16.06 7.40
CA GLN A 152 4.20 15.69 6.17
C GLN A 152 5.05 14.99 5.08
N HIS A 153 6.15 14.33 5.46
CA HIS A 153 7.00 13.57 4.56
C HIS A 153 6.83 12.06 4.79
N CYS A 154 7.02 11.26 3.74
CA CYS A 154 7.05 9.80 3.90
C CYS A 154 8.41 9.37 4.44
N SER A 155 8.45 8.75 5.62
CA SER A 155 9.69 8.26 6.25
C SER A 155 10.37 7.11 5.50
N ILE A 156 9.67 6.47 4.56
CA ILE A 156 10.19 5.38 3.73
C ILE A 156 10.12 5.71 2.23
N TYR A 157 10.14 6.99 1.86
CA TYR A 157 9.88 7.44 0.47
C TYR A 157 10.70 6.68 -0.59
N ALA A 158 11.98 6.43 -0.33
CA ALA A 158 12.88 5.73 -1.24
C ALA A 158 12.48 4.26 -1.51
N ILE A 159 11.85 3.61 -0.52
CA ILE A 159 11.43 2.21 -0.58
C ILE A 159 9.90 2.05 -0.51
N ARG A 160 9.16 3.12 -0.82
CA ARG A 160 7.70 3.09 -0.83
C ARG A 160 7.19 2.00 -1.78
N PRO A 161 6.08 1.32 -1.44
CA PRO A 161 5.46 0.36 -2.33
C PRO A 161 5.06 0.97 -3.67
N PHE A 162 4.90 0.12 -4.68
CA PHE A 162 4.48 0.50 -6.01
C PHE A 162 3.11 1.19 -6.02
N SER A 163 2.18 0.76 -5.17
CA SER A 163 0.89 1.44 -4.95
C SER A 163 1.04 2.93 -4.60
N CYS A 164 2.11 3.33 -3.92
CA CYS A 164 2.40 4.73 -3.66
C CYS A 164 3.25 5.38 -4.77
N ARG A 165 4.13 4.63 -5.44
CA ARG A 165 4.99 5.12 -6.53
C ARG A 165 4.20 5.49 -7.79
N GLN A 166 3.11 4.77 -8.06
CA GLN A 166 2.27 4.99 -9.24
C GLN A 166 1.37 6.22 -9.14
N LEU A 167 1.11 6.71 -7.92
CA LEU A 167 0.18 7.80 -7.66
C LEU A 167 0.84 9.17 -7.83
N TYR A 168 0.16 10.03 -8.56
CA TYR A 168 0.37 11.47 -8.63
C TYR A 168 -0.95 12.13 -9.00
N SER A 169 -1.03 13.46 -8.95
CA SER A 169 -2.24 14.18 -9.33
C SER A 169 -1.94 15.30 -10.31
N LEU A 170 -2.80 15.45 -11.33
CA LEU A 170 -2.75 16.55 -12.30
C LEU A 170 -3.46 17.83 -11.82
N ARG A 171 -4.18 17.74 -10.72
CA ARG A 171 -4.92 18.83 -10.07
C ARG A 171 -4.92 18.62 -8.57
N ASP A 172 -5.27 19.65 -7.80
CA ASP A 172 -5.39 19.49 -6.36
C ASP A 172 -6.42 18.42 -5.99
N CYS A 173 -6.08 17.62 -4.99
CA CYS A 173 -6.82 16.42 -4.64
C CYS A 173 -8.11 16.70 -3.84
N ASP A 174 -8.53 17.96 -3.66
CA ASP A 174 -9.64 18.53 -2.87
C ASP A 174 -10.86 17.61 -2.61
N GLY A 175 -10.66 16.56 -1.81
CA GLY A 175 -11.66 15.49 -1.59
C GLY A 175 -11.90 14.53 -2.76
N ASN A 176 -11.28 14.75 -3.92
CA ASN A 176 -11.52 14.00 -5.16
C ASN A 176 -10.46 12.94 -5.47
N GLY A 177 -9.46 12.77 -4.61
CA GLY A 177 -8.39 11.82 -4.84
C GLY A 177 -7.38 12.27 -5.91
N PRO A 178 -6.30 11.49 -6.10
CA PRO A 178 -5.30 11.75 -7.12
C PRO A 178 -5.85 11.53 -8.54
N THR A 179 -5.58 12.47 -9.45
CA THR A 179 -5.92 12.37 -10.87
C THR A 179 -4.69 11.95 -11.68
N VAL A 180 -4.69 10.72 -12.22
CA VAL A 180 -3.58 10.12 -12.97
C VAL A 180 -3.96 9.96 -14.45
N HIS A 181 -3.00 10.09 -15.37
CA HIS A 181 -3.24 9.80 -16.79
C HIS A 181 -3.66 8.34 -17.01
N ARG A 182 -4.60 8.10 -17.92
CA ARG A 182 -5.06 6.75 -18.26
C ARG A 182 -3.92 5.83 -18.71
N GLN A 183 -3.02 6.31 -19.55
CA GLN A 183 -1.85 5.55 -20.01
C GLN A 183 -0.94 5.15 -18.83
N ALA A 184 -0.75 6.03 -17.85
CA ALA A 184 0.03 5.71 -16.66
C ALA A 184 -0.65 4.64 -15.79
N VAL A 185 -1.99 4.63 -15.71
CA VAL A 185 -2.75 3.55 -15.03
C VAL A 185 -2.58 2.20 -15.75
N GLU A 186 -2.59 2.19 -17.08
CA GLU A 186 -2.38 0.96 -17.88
C GLU A 186 -0.95 0.42 -17.70
N LEU A 187 0.06 1.30 -17.71
CA LEU A 187 1.45 0.95 -17.37
C LEU A 187 1.57 0.45 -15.93
N ALA A 188 0.80 1.01 -14.99
CA ALA A 188 0.81 0.57 -13.61
C ALA A 188 0.24 -0.85 -13.47
N ARG A 189 -0.85 -1.18 -14.19
CA ARG A 189 -1.40 -2.55 -14.23
C ARG A 189 -0.36 -3.58 -14.70
N SER A 190 0.31 -3.32 -15.82
CA SER A 190 1.34 -4.23 -16.34
C SER A 190 2.52 -4.35 -15.38
N THR A 191 2.88 -3.25 -14.69
CA THR A 191 3.93 -3.24 -13.68
C THR A 191 3.56 -4.07 -12.46
N VAL A 192 2.32 -4.00 -11.96
CA VAL A 192 1.83 -4.87 -10.88
C VAL A 192 1.96 -6.35 -11.26
N THR A 193 1.59 -6.72 -12.49
CA THR A 193 1.77 -8.10 -12.97
C THR A 193 3.25 -8.52 -12.98
N ARG A 194 4.16 -7.64 -13.42
CA ARG A 194 5.61 -7.90 -13.38
C ARG A 194 6.12 -8.10 -11.94
N LEU A 195 5.65 -7.29 -10.99
CA LEU A 195 5.99 -7.40 -9.58
C LEU A 195 5.50 -8.73 -8.97
N GLN A 196 4.26 -9.14 -9.28
CA GLN A 196 3.71 -10.41 -8.83
C GLN A 196 4.45 -11.61 -9.43
N ARG A 197 4.83 -11.54 -10.72
CA ARG A 197 5.65 -12.56 -11.37
C ARG A 197 7.04 -12.67 -10.75
N LEU A 198 7.66 -11.53 -10.42
CA LEU A 198 8.94 -11.52 -9.71
C LEU A 198 8.81 -12.14 -8.31
N ASP A 199 7.70 -11.86 -7.62
CA ASP A 199 7.37 -12.39 -6.30
C ASP A 199 6.45 -13.65 -6.36
N ASP A 200 6.75 -14.59 -7.26
CA ASP A 200 6.00 -15.83 -7.52
C ASP A 200 5.90 -16.82 -6.33
N THR A 201 6.71 -16.63 -5.29
CA THR A 201 6.67 -17.37 -4.02
C THR A 201 5.97 -16.59 -2.91
N GLY A 202 5.57 -15.35 -3.19
CA GLY A 202 4.92 -14.44 -2.26
C GLY A 202 3.43 -14.24 -2.52
N TYR A 203 2.94 -13.19 -1.87
CA TYR A 203 1.53 -12.82 -1.79
C TYR A 203 1.37 -11.31 -1.99
N SER A 204 0.20 -10.88 -2.43
CA SER A 204 -0.18 -9.48 -2.58
C SER A 204 -1.37 -9.13 -1.69
N GLY A 205 -1.35 -7.93 -1.10
CA GLY A 205 -2.47 -7.39 -0.34
C GLY A 205 -2.09 -6.14 0.43
N HIS A 206 -2.98 -5.68 1.30
CA HIS A 206 -2.77 -4.44 2.04
C HIS A 206 -1.48 -4.47 2.89
N MET A 207 -0.72 -3.37 2.86
CA MET A 207 0.62 -3.29 3.45
C MET A 207 0.66 -3.74 4.91
N SER A 208 -0.35 -3.39 5.70
CA SER A 208 -0.40 -3.74 7.11
C SER A 208 -0.57 -5.25 7.35
N PHE A 209 -1.22 -5.96 6.43
CA PHE A 209 -1.41 -7.41 6.51
C PHE A 209 -0.17 -8.15 6.01
N ILE A 210 0.46 -7.69 4.94
CA ILE A 210 1.72 -8.26 4.46
C ILE A 210 2.84 -8.07 5.49
N LEU A 211 2.94 -6.90 6.12
CA LEU A 211 3.91 -6.68 7.21
C LEU A 211 3.61 -7.56 8.43
N GLU A 212 2.33 -7.85 8.71
CA GLU A 212 1.96 -8.77 9.78
C GLU A 212 2.39 -10.21 9.48
N LEU A 213 2.16 -10.70 8.26
CA LEU A 213 2.65 -12.01 7.83
C LEU A 213 4.17 -12.10 8.00
N LEU A 214 4.91 -11.10 7.55
CA LEU A 214 6.36 -11.04 7.68
C LEU A 214 6.86 -10.93 9.13
N ASN A 215 6.02 -10.50 10.07
CA ASN A 215 6.34 -10.53 11.50
C ASN A 215 6.26 -11.93 12.09
N GLN A 216 5.43 -12.82 11.53
CA GLN A 216 5.34 -14.21 11.96
C GLN A 216 6.63 -14.96 11.60
N LYS A 217 7.33 -15.48 12.63
CA LYS A 217 8.65 -16.10 12.49
C LYS A 217 8.66 -17.28 11.52
N ALA A 218 7.62 -18.12 11.58
CA ALA A 218 7.50 -19.31 10.76
C ALA A 218 7.29 -18.97 9.27
N PHE A 219 6.34 -18.07 8.96
CA PHE A 219 6.10 -17.58 7.60
C PHE A 219 7.36 -16.93 7.01
N ARG A 220 7.96 -16.02 7.77
CA ARG A 220 9.15 -15.30 7.35
C ARG A 220 10.32 -16.23 7.00
N ARG A 221 10.61 -17.22 7.84
CA ARG A 221 11.73 -18.16 7.59
C ARG A 221 11.53 -18.89 6.27
N LEU A 222 10.32 -19.37 6.02
CA LEU A 222 9.95 -20.03 4.77
C LEU A 222 10.10 -19.10 3.56
N TYR A 223 9.56 -17.88 3.65
CA TYR A 223 9.63 -16.93 2.54
C TYR A 223 11.08 -16.52 2.21
N VAL A 224 11.91 -16.26 3.22
CA VAL A 224 13.33 -15.89 3.04
C VAL A 224 14.14 -17.02 2.40
N SER A 225 13.79 -18.28 2.67
CA SER A 225 14.42 -19.43 2.01
C SER A 225 13.92 -19.67 0.58
N GLY A 226 13.05 -18.80 0.04
CA GLY A 226 12.41 -18.99 -1.27
C GLY A 226 11.26 -20.00 -1.26
N GLY A 227 10.85 -20.49 -0.09
CA GLY A 227 9.77 -21.44 0.05
C GLY A 227 8.38 -20.80 -0.01
N VAL A 228 7.36 -21.63 -0.23
CA VAL A 228 5.95 -21.23 -0.32
C VAL A 228 5.05 -22.28 0.33
N ASP A 229 4.06 -21.83 1.10
CA ASP A 229 3.07 -22.69 1.78
C ASP A 229 1.72 -21.95 1.78
N PRO A 230 0.90 -22.13 0.73
CA PRO A 230 -0.40 -21.48 0.61
C PRO A 230 -1.37 -21.84 1.74
N GLN A 231 -1.31 -23.09 2.24
CA GLN A 231 -2.21 -23.57 3.28
C GLN A 231 -1.99 -22.82 4.60
N ARG A 232 -0.75 -22.52 4.93
CA ARG A 232 -0.41 -21.71 6.11
C ARG A 232 -0.99 -20.31 6.09
N VAL A 233 -1.16 -19.72 4.90
CA VAL A 233 -1.73 -18.38 4.75
C VAL A 233 -3.22 -18.41 4.46
N ALA A 234 -3.81 -19.54 4.07
CA ALA A 234 -5.19 -19.64 3.56
C ALA A 234 -6.23 -18.93 4.44
N VAL A 235 -6.28 -19.21 5.74
CA VAL A 235 -7.26 -18.60 6.67
C VAL A 235 -7.02 -17.09 6.80
N PHE A 236 -5.78 -16.68 7.04
CA PHE A 236 -5.43 -15.27 7.17
C PHE A 236 -5.65 -14.51 5.86
N GLY A 237 -5.32 -15.13 4.74
CA GLY A 237 -5.42 -14.53 3.42
C GLY A 237 -6.85 -14.35 2.96
N LYS A 238 -7.71 -15.37 3.14
CA LYS A 238 -9.15 -15.25 2.87
C LYS A 238 -9.80 -14.14 3.69
N ARG A 239 -9.45 -14.03 4.97
CA ARG A 239 -9.99 -13.00 5.87
C ARG A 239 -9.59 -11.57 5.48
N HIS A 240 -8.42 -11.40 4.86
CA HIS A 240 -7.82 -10.08 4.62
C HIS A 240 -7.65 -9.72 3.14
N GLY A 241 -8.22 -10.51 2.23
CA GLY A 241 -8.12 -10.27 0.78
C GLY A 241 -6.68 -10.40 0.25
N ILE A 242 -5.89 -11.31 0.81
CA ILE A 242 -4.52 -11.57 0.32
C ILE A 242 -4.60 -12.59 -0.81
N VAL A 243 -3.93 -12.27 -1.90
CA VAL A 243 -3.86 -13.12 -3.09
C VAL A 243 -2.49 -13.74 -3.22
N ILE A 244 -2.44 -14.98 -3.73
CA ILE A 244 -1.19 -15.70 -4.03
C ILE A 244 -0.71 -15.26 -5.41
N ASN A 245 0.50 -14.70 -5.48
CA ASN A 245 1.01 -14.08 -6.70
C ASN A 245 1.10 -15.06 -7.88
N ARG A 246 1.48 -16.32 -7.61
CA ARG A 246 1.59 -17.38 -8.62
C ARG A 246 0.28 -17.68 -9.34
N TRP A 247 -0.85 -17.57 -8.64
CA TRP A 247 -2.15 -17.88 -9.21
C TRP A 247 -2.67 -16.74 -10.07
N ILE A 248 -2.25 -15.49 -9.81
CA ILE A 248 -2.54 -14.37 -10.72
C ILE A 248 -1.63 -14.42 -11.95
N ALA A 249 -0.36 -14.82 -11.77
CA ALA A 249 0.63 -14.81 -12.84
C ALA A 249 0.45 -15.94 -13.87
N GLY A 250 -0.22 -17.03 -13.48
CA GLY A 250 -0.44 -18.23 -14.30
C GLY A 250 -1.72 -18.25 -15.14
N ASP A 251 -2.66 -17.33 -14.91
CA ASP A 251 -3.85 -17.17 -15.74
C ASP A 251 -3.56 -16.21 -16.91
N ARG A 252 -2.85 -16.72 -17.92
CA ARG A 252 -2.85 -16.19 -19.29
C ARG A 252 -2.20 -17.17 -20.26
#